data_AF-A0A2E6LIX8-F1
#
_entry.id   AF-A0A2E6LIX8-F1
#
_cell.length_a   1.000
_cell.length_b   1.000
_cell.length_c   1.000
_cell.angle_alpha   90.00
_cell.angle_beta   90.00
_cell.angle_gamma   90.00
#
_symmetry.space_group_name_H-M   'P 1'
#
loop_
_entity.id
_entity.type
_entity.pdbx_description
1 polymer ?
#
loop_
_entity_poly.entity_id
_entity_poly.type
_entity_poly.pdbx_seq_one_letter_code
_entity_poly.pdbx_strand_id
1 'polypeptide(L)'
;MKKFLLLFLLSAFFVNAQSIRVFNVKVNPGDQSSVAQLFEDYHGKGKRKSGSVHLQRVRFLNDVTHRILLTGDPSNWGNETERPASEWQAYYRGNRSLRTAGPGSYTATSLYWKDGDRDKYHSGQQWLVKVNDPAKYLAAFIKMAKAVGPMIGDRMMGVGAIRMGDLNGATHYTVFYGEDMNDVEIITDKIRNTKAFQEFVKNNGGSETIVSFGVEDLLRY
;
A
#
# COMPACT_ATOMS: atom_id res chain seq x y z
N MET A 1 -32.01 -11.96 41.87
CA MET A 1 -30.62 -12.36 41.55
C MET A 1 -30.69 -13.29 40.34
N LYS A 2 -30.03 -13.12 39.20
CA LYS A 2 -28.93 -12.28 38.71
C LYS A 2 -29.29 -11.82 37.29
N LYS A 3 -29.09 -10.54 36.98
CA LYS A 3 -29.16 -10.00 35.61
C LYS A 3 -27.93 -10.52 34.86
N PHE A 4 -28.10 -11.27 33.78
CA PHE A 4 -27.00 -11.58 32.87
C PHE A 4 -26.70 -10.33 32.04
N LEU A 5 -25.71 -9.56 32.47
CA LEU A 5 -25.08 -8.53 31.66
C LEU A 5 -24.27 -9.27 30.57
N LEU A 6 -24.79 -9.30 29.34
CA LEU A 6 -24.02 -9.77 28.20
C LEU A 6 -23.02 -8.66 27.83
N LEU A 7 -21.85 -8.69 28.47
CA LEU A 7 -20.73 -7.84 28.12
C LEU A 7 -20.20 -8.33 26.77
N PHE A 8 -20.62 -7.68 25.67
CA PHE A 8 -19.92 -7.80 24.39
C PHE A 8 -18.52 -7.18 24.58
N LEU A 9 -17.58 -8.01 25.01
CA LEU A 9 -16.17 -7.77 24.79
C LEU A 9 -15.97 -7.77 23.27
N LEU A 10 -16.06 -6.60 22.64
CA LEU A 10 -15.34 -6.35 21.41
C LEU A 10 -13.87 -6.60 21.76
N SER A 11 -13.39 -7.79 21.44
CA SER A 11 -11.97 -8.07 21.36
C SER A 11 -11.40 -7.05 20.38
N ALA A 12 -10.73 -6.04 20.94
CA ALA A 12 -9.87 -5.16 20.18
C ALA A 12 -8.77 -6.04 19.60
N PHE A 13 -8.96 -6.50 18.37
CA PHE A 13 -7.89 -7.03 17.56
C PHE A 13 -6.94 -5.87 17.29
N PHE A 14 -6.00 -5.65 18.21
CA PHE A 14 -4.83 -4.84 17.94
C PHE A 14 -3.94 -5.63 16.98
N VAL A 15 -4.35 -5.70 15.71
CA VAL A 15 -3.39 -5.87 14.64
C VAL A 15 -2.52 -4.61 14.72
N ASN A 16 -1.21 -4.75 14.92
CA ASN A 16 -0.28 -3.62 14.88
C ASN A 16 -0.37 -2.97 13.50
N ALA A 17 -1.27 -2.00 13.38
CA ALA A 17 -1.68 -1.43 12.12
C ALA A 17 -0.55 -0.54 11.61
N GLN A 18 0.17 -0.99 10.59
CA GLN A 18 1.29 -0.22 10.05
C GLN A 18 0.76 1.08 9.43
N SER A 19 1.33 2.21 9.86
CA SER A 19 1.09 3.49 9.21
C SER A 19 1.84 3.51 7.89
N ILE A 20 1.22 4.09 6.87
CA ILE A 20 1.76 4.23 5.52
C ILE A 20 1.71 5.71 5.14
N ARG A 21 2.78 6.23 4.55
CA ARG A 21 2.78 7.51 3.83
C ARG A 21 3.22 7.28 2.41
N VAL A 22 2.43 7.76 1.46
CA VAL A 22 2.67 7.65 0.03
C VAL A 22 2.94 9.04 -0.52
N PHE A 23 4.13 9.22 -1.10
CA PHE A 23 4.53 10.44 -1.77
C PHE A 23 4.62 10.17 -3.26
N ASN A 24 3.61 10.62 -4.00
CA ASN A 24 3.58 10.51 -5.45
C ASN A 24 4.46 11.57 -6.10
N VAL A 25 5.12 11.18 -7.18
CA VAL A 25 6.10 12.03 -7.87
C VAL A 25 6.04 11.85 -9.37
N LYS A 26 6.43 12.90 -10.08
CA LYS A 26 6.67 12.87 -11.52
C LYS A 26 8.16 13.07 -11.75
N VAL A 27 8.87 11.96 -11.94
CA VAL A 27 10.28 11.94 -12.34
C VAL A 27 10.40 12.46 -13.77
N ASN A 28 11.42 13.30 -14.02
CA ASN A 28 11.67 13.85 -15.34
C ASN A 28 12.03 12.74 -16.35
N PRO A 29 11.73 12.92 -17.64
CA PRO A 29 12.16 11.97 -18.66
C PRO A 29 13.68 11.79 -18.66
N GLY A 30 14.16 10.55 -18.54
CA GLY A 30 15.60 10.20 -18.53
C GLY A 30 16.23 10.11 -17.14
N ASP A 31 15.58 10.67 -16.11
CA ASP A 31 16.14 10.76 -14.75
C ASP A 31 15.79 9.55 -13.85
N GLN A 32 15.10 8.53 -14.38
CA GLN A 32 14.61 7.40 -13.57
C GLN A 32 15.75 6.66 -12.86
N SER A 33 16.84 6.36 -13.56
CA SER A 33 18.01 5.69 -12.98
C SER A 33 18.70 6.56 -11.94
N SER A 34 18.77 7.89 -12.15
CA SER A 34 19.35 8.83 -11.19
C SER A 34 18.52 8.92 -9.91
N VAL A 35 17.19 8.87 -10.01
CA VAL A 35 16.30 8.81 -8.83
C VAL A 35 16.51 7.51 -8.06
N ALA A 36 16.62 6.37 -8.76
CA ALA A 36 16.87 5.07 -8.13
C ALA A 36 18.23 5.07 -7.41
N GLN A 37 19.30 5.51 -8.06
CA GLN A 37 20.63 5.60 -7.47
C GLN A 37 20.64 6.52 -6.24
N LEU A 38 20.04 7.70 -6.33
CA LEU A 38 19.96 8.63 -5.20
C LEU A 38 19.13 8.06 -4.03
N PHE A 39 18.10 7.28 -4.35
CA PHE A 39 17.29 6.58 -3.36
C PHE A 39 18.09 5.48 -2.65
N GLU A 40 18.82 4.65 -3.39
CA GLU A 40 19.71 3.61 -2.86
C GLU A 40 20.84 4.21 -2.02
N ASP A 41 21.55 5.22 -2.53
CA ASP A 41 22.67 5.86 -1.84
C ASP A 41 22.27 6.43 -0.48
N TYR A 42 21.04 6.95 -0.39
CA TYR A 42 20.51 7.45 0.87
C TYR A 42 19.93 6.30 1.71
N HIS A 43 18.89 5.62 1.24
CA HIS A 43 18.13 4.69 2.09
C HIS A 43 18.84 3.35 2.30
N GLY A 44 19.62 2.85 1.33
CA GLY A 44 20.34 1.58 1.44
C GLY A 44 21.49 1.57 2.46
N LYS A 45 21.98 2.75 2.85
CA LYS A 45 23.00 2.91 3.91
C LYS A 45 22.39 3.14 5.29
N GLY A 46 21.08 3.34 5.37
CA GLY A 46 20.37 3.64 6.61
C GLY A 46 19.59 2.42 7.11
N LYS A 47 19.52 2.25 8.43
CA LYS A 47 18.59 1.32 9.07
C LYS A 47 17.46 2.10 9.72
N ARG A 48 16.21 1.73 9.46
CA ARG A 48 15.04 2.39 10.05
C ARG A 48 14.70 1.80 11.42
N LYS A 49 14.23 2.64 12.34
CA LYS A 49 13.72 2.20 13.66
C LYS A 49 12.46 1.34 13.53
N SER A 50 11.65 1.62 12.51
CA SER A 50 10.40 0.90 12.24
C SER A 50 10.03 0.93 10.77
N GLY A 51 9.48 -0.21 10.32
CA GLY A 51 9.00 -0.44 8.96
C GLY A 51 10.07 -0.24 7.90
N SER A 52 9.65 0.15 6.71
CA SER A 52 10.47 0.18 5.51
C SER A 52 10.21 1.41 4.66
N VAL A 53 11.13 1.68 3.73
CA VAL A 53 11.03 2.71 2.71
C VAL A 53 11.12 2.06 1.33
N HIS A 54 10.19 2.39 0.44
CA HIS A 54 10.08 1.78 -0.88
C HIS A 54 10.12 2.86 -1.93
N LEU A 55 10.83 2.58 -3.03
CA LEU A 55 10.67 3.26 -4.30
C LEU A 55 9.87 2.35 -5.21
N GLN A 56 8.72 2.84 -5.68
CA GLN A 56 7.91 2.12 -6.65
C GLN A 56 7.76 2.91 -7.94
N ARG A 57 7.77 2.22 -9.07
CA ARG A 57 7.26 2.75 -10.35
C ARG A 57 5.74 2.71 -10.32
N VAL A 58 5.12 3.68 -10.97
CA VAL A 58 3.67 3.79 -11.14
C VAL A 58 3.34 3.79 -12.64
N ARG A 59 2.31 3.04 -13.02
CA ARG A 59 1.80 2.94 -14.40
C ARG A 59 0.30 3.23 -14.41
N PHE A 60 -0.17 3.89 -15.47
CA PHE A 60 -1.60 4.21 -15.68
C PHE A 60 -2.23 5.13 -14.61
N LEU A 61 -1.43 5.98 -13.98
CA LEU A 61 -1.91 7.07 -13.12
C LEU A 61 -1.40 8.39 -13.68
N ASN A 62 -2.32 9.32 -13.95
CA ASN A 62 -1.99 10.59 -14.57
C ASN A 62 -1.02 11.39 -13.69
N ASP A 63 0.01 11.96 -14.32
CA ASP A 63 1.03 12.81 -13.69
C ASP A 63 1.80 12.18 -12.52
N VAL A 64 1.78 10.85 -12.39
CA VAL A 64 2.56 10.11 -11.41
C VAL A 64 3.36 9.02 -12.11
N THR A 65 4.68 9.08 -12.02
CA THR A 65 5.58 8.06 -12.61
C THR A 65 6.21 7.16 -11.56
N HIS A 66 6.40 7.68 -10.35
CA HIS A 66 6.94 6.93 -9.22
C HIS A 66 6.26 7.36 -7.93
N ARG A 67 6.47 6.58 -6.88
CA ARG A 67 6.07 6.95 -5.54
C ARG A 67 7.04 6.41 -4.50
N ILE A 68 7.14 7.14 -3.39
CA ILE A 68 7.90 6.72 -2.23
C ILE A 68 6.91 6.32 -1.14
N LEU A 69 7.05 5.09 -0.62
CA LEU A 69 6.24 4.61 0.49
C LEU A 69 7.10 4.56 1.75
N LEU A 70 6.59 5.13 2.83
CA LEU A 70 7.12 4.92 4.18
C LEU A 70 6.10 4.09 4.95
N THR A 71 6.50 2.93 5.44
CA THR A 71 5.70 2.08 6.32
C THR A 71 6.31 2.05 7.72
N GLY A 72 5.51 1.74 8.74
CA GLY A 72 6.01 1.48 10.10
C GLY A 72 5.12 2.05 11.21
N ASP A 73 5.59 1.93 12.44
CA ASP A 73 4.95 2.45 13.65
C ASP A 73 5.19 3.96 13.78
N PRO A 74 4.16 4.82 13.66
CA PRO A 74 4.32 6.27 13.70
C PRO A 74 4.97 6.81 14.98
N SER A 75 4.94 6.06 16.09
CA SER A 75 5.61 6.43 17.34
C SER A 75 7.13 6.20 17.32
N ASN A 76 7.62 5.38 16.37
CA ASN A 76 9.01 4.97 16.27
C ASN A 76 9.59 5.17 14.85
N TRP A 77 9.29 6.32 14.24
CA TRP A 77 9.84 6.70 12.94
C TRP A 77 11.27 7.23 13.03
N GLY A 78 11.97 7.12 11.90
CA GLY A 78 13.33 7.64 11.73
C GLY A 78 14.36 6.54 11.54
N ASN A 79 15.62 6.93 11.59
CA ASN A 79 16.76 6.03 11.44
C ASN A 79 17.23 5.56 12.82
N GLU A 80 17.65 4.29 12.94
CA GLU A 80 18.29 3.76 14.15
C GLU A 80 19.56 4.54 14.47
N THR A 81 20.36 4.81 13.43
CA THR A 81 21.56 5.65 13.52
C THR A 81 21.24 7.07 13.07
N GLU A 82 21.59 8.05 13.89
CA GLU A 82 21.48 9.45 13.53
C GLU A 82 22.40 9.76 12.35
N ARG A 83 21.85 10.43 11.34
CA ARG A 83 22.58 10.80 10.13
C ARG A 83 22.84 12.29 10.12
N PRO A 84 23.99 12.74 9.60
CA PRO A 84 24.27 14.15 9.43
C PRO A 84 23.13 14.83 8.66
N ALA A 85 22.68 15.98 9.16
CA ALA A 85 21.63 16.76 8.48
C ALA A 85 22.03 17.11 7.03
N SER A 86 23.32 17.23 6.74
CA SER A 86 23.88 17.44 5.40
C SER A 86 23.51 16.33 4.41
N GLU A 87 23.45 15.07 4.84
CA GLU A 87 23.06 13.94 3.98
C GLU A 87 21.59 14.02 3.59
N TRP A 88 20.71 14.33 4.55
CA TRP A 88 19.29 14.55 4.25
C TRP A 88 19.10 15.73 3.30
N GLN A 89 19.82 16.83 3.53
CA GLN A 89 19.75 18.00 2.66
C GLN A 89 20.26 17.70 1.24
N ALA A 90 21.33 16.92 1.10
CA ALA A 90 21.83 16.47 -0.20
C ALA A 90 20.80 15.59 -0.93
N TYR A 91 20.22 14.61 -0.24
CA TYR A 91 19.15 13.76 -0.78
C TYR A 91 17.95 14.60 -1.23
N TYR A 92 17.51 15.53 -0.40
CA TYR A 92 16.37 16.39 -0.70
C TYR A 92 16.61 17.31 -1.90
N ARG A 93 17.79 17.95 -1.99
CA ARG A 93 18.17 18.80 -3.13
C ARG A 93 18.27 18.00 -4.42
N GLY A 94 18.93 16.84 -4.41
CA GLY A 94 19.04 15.98 -5.59
C GLY A 94 17.67 15.50 -6.07
N ASN A 95 16.74 15.19 -5.17
CA ASN A 95 15.38 14.84 -5.58
C ASN A 95 14.66 16.01 -6.27
N ARG A 96 14.84 17.25 -5.81
CA ARG A 96 14.19 18.42 -6.42
C ARG A 96 14.65 18.71 -7.84
N SER A 97 15.87 18.33 -8.23
CA SER A 97 16.34 18.47 -9.61
C SER A 97 15.84 17.38 -10.55
N LEU A 98 15.53 16.19 -10.03
CA LEU A 98 15.19 15.00 -10.82
C LEU A 98 13.68 14.74 -10.96
N ARG A 99 12.87 15.40 -10.14
CA ARG A 99 11.42 15.16 -10.09
C ARG A 99 10.63 16.35 -9.56
N THR A 100 9.35 16.34 -9.88
CA THR A 100 8.33 17.22 -9.29
C THR A 100 7.35 16.42 -8.42
N ALA A 101 6.56 17.12 -7.61
CA ALA A 101 5.47 16.49 -6.85
C ALA A 101 4.38 15.99 -7.80
N GLY A 102 3.91 14.76 -7.56
CA GLY A 102 2.76 14.19 -8.27
C GLY A 102 1.49 14.34 -7.42
N PRO A 103 0.30 14.36 -8.05
CA PRO A 103 -0.97 14.45 -7.33
C PRO A 103 -1.25 13.20 -6.49
N GLY A 104 -2.20 13.32 -5.56
CA GLY A 104 -2.72 12.17 -4.81
C GLY A 104 -1.73 11.51 -3.84
N SER A 105 -0.82 12.29 -3.24
CA SER A 105 -0.07 11.81 -2.07
C SER A 105 -1.02 11.67 -0.87
N TYR A 106 -0.84 10.64 -0.05
CA TYR A 106 -1.75 10.33 1.05
C TYR A 106 -1.08 9.58 2.20
N THR A 107 -1.77 9.54 3.34
CA THR A 107 -1.44 8.67 4.46
C THR A 107 -2.51 7.61 4.63
N ALA A 108 -2.12 6.43 5.10
CA ALA A 108 -3.04 5.33 5.30
C ALA A 108 -2.60 4.45 6.48
N THR A 109 -3.49 3.55 6.86
CA THR A 109 -3.24 2.50 7.84
C THR A 109 -3.55 1.15 7.20
N SER A 110 -2.61 0.20 7.26
CA SER A 110 -2.88 -1.18 6.82
C SER A 110 -3.87 -1.83 7.77
N LEU A 111 -4.98 -2.37 7.24
CA LEU A 111 -6.04 -3.02 8.02
C LEU A 111 -5.95 -4.55 7.93
N TYR A 112 -5.60 -5.05 6.74
CA TYR A 112 -5.30 -6.47 6.53
C TYR A 112 -4.23 -6.60 5.45
N TRP A 113 -3.32 -7.53 5.68
CA TRP A 113 -2.25 -7.86 4.77
C TRP A 113 -2.03 -9.37 4.79
N LYS A 114 -2.07 -9.98 3.60
CA LYS A 114 -1.58 -11.34 3.39
C LYS A 114 -0.14 -11.24 2.94
N ASP A 115 0.77 -11.71 3.78
CA ASP A 115 2.19 -11.81 3.44
C ASP A 115 2.46 -12.83 2.32
N GLY A 116 3.66 -12.72 1.77
CA GLY A 116 4.10 -13.48 0.61
C GLY A 116 5.54 -13.16 0.22
N ASP A 117 5.96 -13.71 -0.92
CA ASP A 117 7.30 -13.49 -1.47
C ASP A 117 7.32 -12.19 -2.29
N ARG A 118 7.83 -11.11 -1.68
CA ARG A 118 7.86 -9.79 -2.31
C ARG A 118 9.00 -9.60 -3.30
N ASP A 119 10.02 -10.43 -3.22
CA ASP A 119 11.14 -10.36 -4.16
C ASP A 119 10.73 -11.04 -5.48
N LYS A 120 9.95 -12.12 -5.40
CA LYS A 120 9.30 -12.74 -6.56
C LYS A 120 8.12 -11.91 -7.07
N TYR A 121 7.14 -11.59 -6.21
CA TYR A 121 5.90 -10.90 -6.61
C TYR A 121 5.98 -9.40 -6.33
N HIS A 122 6.68 -8.67 -7.20
CA HIS A 122 7.02 -7.25 -7.01
C HIS A 122 6.18 -6.30 -7.88
N SER A 123 5.35 -6.84 -8.79
CA SER A 123 4.41 -6.06 -9.59
C SER A 123 3.02 -6.12 -8.99
N GLY A 124 2.24 -5.03 -9.02
CA GLY A 124 0.91 -5.02 -8.41
C GLY A 124 -0.07 -4.08 -9.07
N GLN A 125 -1.34 -4.32 -8.79
CA GLN A 125 -2.44 -3.41 -9.12
C GLN A 125 -3.03 -2.88 -7.81
N GLN A 126 -3.18 -1.57 -7.74
CA GLN A 126 -3.79 -0.89 -6.61
C GLN A 126 -5.08 -0.20 -7.03
N TRP A 127 -6.11 -0.37 -6.21
CA TRP A 127 -7.38 0.34 -6.33
C TRP A 127 -7.51 1.31 -5.17
N LEU A 128 -7.86 2.55 -5.47
CA LEU A 128 -8.40 3.47 -4.47
C LEU A 128 -9.92 3.40 -4.55
N VAL A 129 -10.54 3.15 -3.41
CA VAL A 129 -11.96 2.84 -3.33
C VAL A 129 -12.65 3.73 -2.30
N LYS A 130 -13.85 4.19 -2.65
CA LYS A 130 -14.77 4.83 -1.73
C LYS A 130 -15.67 3.74 -1.15
N VAL A 131 -15.61 3.59 0.17
CA VAL A 131 -16.35 2.56 0.91
C VAL A 131 -17.46 3.22 1.72
N ASN A 132 -18.69 2.72 1.59
CA ASN A 132 -19.85 3.24 2.31
C ASN A 132 -19.96 2.69 3.74
N ASP A 133 -19.69 1.40 3.94
CA ASP A 133 -19.68 0.74 5.24
C ASP A 133 -18.29 0.09 5.49
N PRO A 134 -17.34 0.82 6.10
CA PRO A 134 -15.97 0.35 6.29
C PRO A 134 -15.86 -0.97 7.06
N ALA A 135 -16.73 -1.18 8.05
CA ALA A 135 -16.71 -2.38 8.87
C ALA A 135 -17.14 -3.61 8.06
N LYS A 136 -18.23 -3.50 7.28
CA LYS A 136 -18.66 -4.58 6.38
C LYS A 136 -17.65 -4.83 5.26
N TYR A 137 -17.08 -3.78 4.70
CA TYR A 137 -16.08 -3.91 3.63
C TYR A 137 -14.85 -4.68 4.11
N LEU A 138 -14.28 -4.30 5.25
CA LEU A 138 -13.12 -4.98 5.82
C LEU A 138 -13.43 -6.44 6.13
N ALA A 139 -14.56 -6.72 6.78
CA ALA A 139 -14.97 -8.08 7.09
C ALA A 139 -15.16 -8.95 5.83
N ALA A 140 -15.83 -8.42 4.81
CA ALA A 140 -16.03 -9.09 3.54
C ALA A 140 -14.72 -9.30 2.77
N PHE A 141 -13.82 -8.30 2.77
CA PHE A 141 -12.50 -8.40 2.13
C PHE A 141 -11.66 -9.50 2.80
N ILE A 142 -11.59 -9.54 4.13
CA ILE A 142 -10.84 -10.57 4.87
C ILE A 142 -11.42 -11.96 4.57
N LYS A 143 -12.74 -12.11 4.53
CA LYS A 143 -13.40 -13.38 4.19
C LYS A 143 -12.99 -13.84 2.78
N MET A 144 -13.04 -12.94 1.79
CA MET A 144 -12.64 -13.23 0.42
C MET A 144 -11.15 -13.56 0.32
N ALA A 145 -10.28 -12.74 0.92
CA ALA A 145 -8.83 -12.92 0.91
C ALA A 145 -8.42 -14.27 1.49
N LYS A 146 -9.02 -14.70 2.61
CA LYS A 146 -8.78 -16.02 3.19
C LYS A 146 -9.24 -17.15 2.29
N ALA A 147 -10.39 -17.00 1.62
CA ALA A 147 -10.93 -18.03 0.73
C ALA A 147 -10.11 -18.20 -0.56
N VAL A 148 -9.57 -17.11 -1.13
CA VAL A 148 -8.71 -17.16 -2.32
C VAL A 148 -7.23 -17.37 -2.00
N GLY A 149 -6.83 -17.25 -0.74
CA GLY A 149 -5.45 -17.41 -0.26
C GLY A 149 -4.71 -18.64 -0.84
N PRO A 150 -5.28 -19.85 -0.78
CA PRO A 150 -4.66 -21.05 -1.36
C PRO A 150 -4.47 -20.97 -2.88
N MET A 151 -5.36 -20.29 -3.60
CA MET A 151 -5.29 -20.13 -5.07
C MET A 151 -4.17 -19.17 -5.49
N ILE A 152 -3.95 -18.11 -4.72
CA ILE A 152 -2.97 -17.08 -5.07
C ILE A 152 -1.55 -17.41 -4.58
N GLY A 153 -1.40 -18.43 -3.72
CA GLY A 153 -0.12 -18.90 -3.21
C GLY A 153 0.61 -17.83 -2.42
N ASP A 154 1.89 -17.62 -2.74
CA ASP A 154 2.77 -16.64 -2.08
C ASP A 154 2.60 -15.21 -2.61
N ARG A 155 1.57 -14.94 -3.43
CA ARG A 155 1.20 -13.57 -3.80
C ARG A 155 0.63 -12.81 -2.62
N MET A 156 0.86 -11.50 -2.60
CA MET A 156 0.39 -10.63 -1.53
C MET A 156 -0.90 -9.93 -1.92
N MET A 157 -1.75 -9.69 -0.92
CA MET A 157 -2.93 -8.85 -1.08
C MET A 157 -3.22 -8.09 0.20
N GLY A 158 -3.78 -6.90 0.08
CA GLY A 158 -4.06 -6.08 1.25
C GLY A 158 -5.19 -5.08 1.06
N VAL A 159 -5.69 -4.61 2.19
CA VAL A 159 -6.64 -3.50 2.30
C VAL A 159 -6.20 -2.58 3.43
N GLY A 160 -6.35 -1.27 3.22
CA GLY A 160 -6.09 -0.27 4.24
C GLY A 160 -7.03 0.93 4.16
N ALA A 161 -7.09 1.71 5.24
CA ALA A 161 -7.86 2.94 5.32
C ALA A 161 -6.98 4.15 5.05
N ILE A 162 -7.41 5.03 4.15
CA ILE A 162 -6.80 6.33 3.93
C ILE A 162 -7.16 7.24 5.12
N ARG A 163 -6.17 8.00 5.61
CA ARG A 163 -6.32 8.91 6.74
C ARG A 163 -6.28 10.37 6.33
N MET A 164 -5.40 10.72 5.39
CA MET A 164 -5.25 12.08 4.87
C MET A 164 -4.85 12.02 3.39
N GLY A 165 -5.37 12.94 2.57
CA GLY A 165 -5.01 13.06 1.15
C GLY A 165 -6.18 13.56 0.31
N ASP A 166 -5.87 14.22 -0.81
CA ASP A 166 -6.87 14.59 -1.81
C ASP A 166 -6.93 13.51 -2.89
N LEU A 167 -7.90 12.59 -2.73
CA LEU A 167 -8.03 11.38 -3.53
C LEU A 167 -9.45 11.23 -4.10
N ASN A 168 -10.10 12.35 -4.44
CA ASN A 168 -11.44 12.36 -5.04
C ASN A 168 -12.47 11.51 -4.24
N GLY A 169 -12.40 11.57 -2.91
CA GLY A 169 -13.31 10.86 -2.01
C GLY A 169 -12.98 9.39 -1.76
N ALA A 170 -11.86 8.86 -2.25
CA ALA A 170 -11.41 7.53 -1.86
C ALA A 170 -11.11 7.48 -0.35
N THR A 171 -11.62 6.44 0.31
CA THR A 171 -11.47 6.24 1.77
C THR A 171 -10.60 5.05 2.12
N HIS A 172 -10.41 4.12 1.18
CA HIS A 172 -9.58 2.93 1.36
C HIS A 172 -8.72 2.68 0.12
N TYR A 173 -7.69 1.85 0.29
CA TYR A 173 -7.00 1.23 -0.82
C TYR A 173 -7.10 -0.29 -0.70
N THR A 174 -7.09 -0.98 -1.85
CA THR A 174 -6.79 -2.40 -1.93
C THR A 174 -5.64 -2.61 -2.91
N VAL A 175 -4.86 -3.66 -2.70
CA VAL A 175 -3.73 -3.97 -3.59
C VAL A 175 -3.57 -5.48 -3.72
N PHE A 176 -3.15 -5.91 -4.91
CA PHE A 176 -2.77 -7.27 -5.22
C PHE A 176 -1.44 -7.27 -5.94
N TYR A 177 -0.52 -8.15 -5.55
CA TYR A 177 0.79 -8.31 -6.19
C TYR A 177 0.89 -9.66 -6.91
N GLY A 178 1.53 -9.63 -8.08
CA GLY A 178 1.91 -10.77 -8.90
C GLY A 178 3.36 -10.63 -9.37
N GLU A 179 3.79 -11.55 -10.21
CA GLU A 179 5.18 -11.65 -10.66
C GLU A 179 5.50 -10.51 -11.62
N ASP A 180 4.57 -10.26 -12.55
CA ASP A 180 4.57 -9.16 -13.49
C ASP A 180 3.12 -8.66 -13.71
N MET A 181 2.94 -7.71 -14.62
CA MET A 181 1.59 -7.20 -14.94
C MET A 181 0.65 -8.25 -15.54
N ASN A 182 1.17 -9.16 -16.38
CA ASN A 182 0.34 -10.19 -17.01
C ASN A 182 -0.17 -11.19 -15.95
N ASP A 183 0.70 -11.57 -15.02
CA ASP A 183 0.32 -12.41 -13.88
C ASP A 183 -0.73 -11.73 -13.00
N VAL A 184 -0.58 -10.43 -12.73
CA VAL A 184 -1.60 -9.65 -12.01
C VAL A 184 -2.95 -9.71 -12.72
N GLU A 185 -3.01 -9.50 -14.03
CA GLU A 185 -4.25 -9.57 -14.81
C GLU A 185 -4.87 -10.98 -14.76
N ILE A 186 -4.08 -12.01 -15.06
CA ILE A 186 -4.55 -13.40 -15.09
C ILE A 186 -5.10 -13.83 -13.72
N ILE A 187 -4.40 -13.53 -12.63
CA ILE A 187 -4.82 -13.97 -11.30
C ILE A 187 -5.99 -13.14 -10.77
N THR A 188 -6.03 -11.82 -11.02
CA THR A 188 -7.17 -11.01 -10.62
C THR A 188 -8.45 -11.43 -11.34
N ASP A 189 -8.38 -11.84 -12.60
CA ASP A 189 -9.52 -12.40 -13.33
C ASP A 189 -9.95 -13.77 -12.78
N LYS A 190 -9.01 -14.63 -12.39
CA LYS A 190 -9.34 -15.87 -11.67
C LYS A 190 -10.05 -15.58 -10.36
N ILE A 191 -9.57 -14.61 -9.57
CA ILE A 191 -10.19 -14.19 -8.31
C ILE A 191 -11.63 -13.70 -8.57
N ARG A 192 -11.83 -12.83 -9.58
CA ARG A 192 -13.14 -12.28 -9.93
C ARG A 192 -14.18 -13.35 -10.28
N ASN A 193 -13.74 -14.47 -10.86
CA ASN A 193 -14.59 -15.60 -11.22
C ASN A 193 -14.88 -16.56 -10.05
N THR A 194 -14.31 -16.34 -8.86
CA THR A 194 -14.61 -17.17 -7.68
C THR A 194 -15.93 -16.80 -7.02
N LYS A 195 -16.60 -17.79 -6.41
CA LYS A 195 -17.76 -17.55 -5.53
C LYS A 195 -17.41 -16.58 -4.38
N ALA A 196 -16.19 -16.66 -3.86
CA ALA A 196 -15.72 -15.80 -2.77
C ALA A 196 -15.70 -14.31 -3.17
N PHE A 197 -15.28 -13.99 -4.40
CA PHE A 197 -15.31 -12.61 -4.90
C PHE A 197 -16.74 -12.14 -5.16
N GLN A 198 -17.60 -12.99 -5.74
CA GLN A 198 -19.01 -12.66 -5.96
C GLN A 198 -19.74 -12.37 -4.63
N GLU A 199 -19.45 -13.17 -3.59
CA GLU A 199 -19.95 -12.91 -2.24
C GLU A 199 -19.39 -11.61 -1.64
N PHE A 200 -18.14 -11.28 -1.90
CA PHE A 200 -17.55 -10.01 -1.47
C PHE A 200 -18.30 -8.83 -2.10
N VAL A 201 -18.46 -8.82 -3.43
CA VAL A 201 -19.17 -7.74 -4.13
C VAL A 201 -20.59 -7.56 -3.59
N LYS A 202 -21.31 -8.67 -3.33
CA LYS A 202 -22.67 -8.62 -2.80
C LYS A 202 -22.75 -8.08 -1.37
N ASN A 203 -21.77 -8.39 -0.52
CA ASN A 203 -21.88 -8.22 0.93
C ASN A 203 -20.92 -7.17 1.52
N ASN A 204 -20.10 -6.50 0.71
CA ASN A 204 -19.08 -5.56 1.21
C ASN A 204 -19.65 -4.23 1.75
N GLY A 205 -20.97 -4.07 1.80
CA GLY A 205 -21.62 -2.87 2.32
C GLY A 205 -21.61 -1.68 1.35
N GLY A 206 -21.26 -1.90 0.09
CA GLY A 206 -21.22 -0.89 -0.96
C GLY A 206 -19.86 -0.21 -1.06
N SER A 207 -19.29 -0.26 -2.26
CA SER A 207 -18.02 0.37 -2.59
C SER A 207 -17.96 0.79 -4.04
N GLU A 208 -17.22 1.84 -4.33
CA GLU A 208 -16.95 2.34 -5.67
C GLU A 208 -15.44 2.44 -5.88
N THR A 209 -14.95 1.96 -7.03
CA THR A 209 -13.56 2.17 -7.42
C THR A 209 -13.40 3.56 -8.00
N ILE A 210 -12.58 4.39 -7.36
CA ILE A 210 -12.28 5.75 -7.81
C ILE A 210 -11.19 5.75 -8.88
N VAL A 211 -10.13 4.96 -8.65
CA VAL A 211 -9.05 4.78 -9.62
C VAL A 211 -8.37 3.43 -9.42
N SER A 212 -7.81 2.90 -10.50
CA SER A 212 -6.98 1.70 -10.52
C SER A 212 -5.70 1.99 -11.29
N PHE A 213 -4.55 1.59 -10.75
CA PHE A 213 -3.25 1.82 -11.39
C PHE A 213 -2.25 0.72 -11.05
N GLY A 214 -1.23 0.58 -11.89
CA GLY A 214 -0.14 -0.39 -11.72
C GLY A 214 0.98 0.18 -10.86
N VAL A 215 1.61 -0.69 -10.07
CA VAL A 215 2.76 -0.38 -9.21
C VAL A 215 3.81 -1.48 -9.33
N GLU A 216 5.08 -1.13 -9.20
CA GLU A 216 6.19 -2.09 -9.30
C GLU A 216 7.24 -1.68 -8.27
N ASP A 217 7.58 -2.58 -7.35
CA ASP A 217 8.68 -2.36 -6.39
C ASP A 217 10.01 -2.32 -7.14
N LEU A 218 10.75 -1.20 -7.01
CA LEU A 218 12.08 -1.04 -7.59
C LEU A 218 13.16 -1.24 -6.53
N LEU A 219 13.02 -0.57 -5.39
CA LEU A 219 13.97 -0.61 -4.27
C LEU A 219 13.22 -0.61 -2.94
N ARG A 220 13.77 -1.31 -1.95
CA ARG A 220 13.19 -1.46 -0.61
C ARG A 220 14.29 -1.58 0.45
N TYR A 221 14.18 -0.80 1.53
CA TYR A 221 15.10 -0.81 2.68
C TYR A 221 14.35 -0.67 4.01
#